data_AF-A0A9W7Y622-F1
#
_entry.id   AF-A0A9W7Y622-F1
#
_cell.length_a   1.000
_cell.length_b   1.000
_cell.length_c   1.000
_cell.angle_alpha   90.00
_cell.angle_beta   90.00
_cell.angle_gamma   90.00
#
_symmetry.space_group_name_H-M   'P 1'
#
loop_
_entity.id
_entity.type
_entity.pdbx_description
1 polymer ?
#
loop_
_entity_poly.entity_id
_entity_poly.type
_entity_poly.pdbx_seq_one_letter_code
_entity_poly.pdbx_strand_id
1 'polypeptide(L)'
;MFRRSAAMLAQRRAIHVPRKPSDAPATGWRRHLTAFRDRPASHITAFALLHELTAVAPLALVYYTLAYFEPPVPLPAALLAEGNRYISRARAYLGYPPLDEHSPVLAHLAASYAIVKAAAPLRIALSLLLTPPVARFCVVPLAKLIERARNTLFRRRN
;
A
#
# COMPACT_ATOMS: atom_id res chain seq x y z
N MET A 1 -49.10 -32.56 -55.35
CA MET A 1 -48.13 -33.65 -55.56
C MET A 1 -46.79 -33.18 -54.98
N PHE A 2 -46.27 -33.90 -53.96
CA PHE A 2 -44.88 -33.94 -53.45
C PHE A 2 -44.18 -32.63 -53.04
N ARG A 3 -44.12 -32.33 -51.73
CA ARG A 3 -43.13 -32.79 -50.72
C ARG A 3 -41.76 -32.10 -50.80
N ARG A 4 -41.53 -31.28 -49.76
CA ARG A 4 -40.29 -31.18 -48.96
C ARG A 4 -39.04 -30.60 -49.64
N SER A 5 -38.60 -29.46 -49.13
CA SER A 5 -37.18 -29.23 -48.85
C SER A 5 -37.02 -28.26 -47.68
N ALA A 6 -37.43 -28.72 -46.50
CA ALA A 6 -37.00 -28.21 -45.19
C ALA A 6 -35.49 -28.49 -44.94
N ALA A 7 -34.69 -28.55 -46.00
CA ALA A 7 -33.27 -28.93 -45.98
C ALA A 7 -32.35 -27.72 -46.20
N MET A 8 -32.87 -26.49 -46.06
CA MET A 8 -32.06 -25.26 -46.03
C MET A 8 -31.93 -24.67 -44.62
N LEU A 9 -32.24 -25.46 -43.58
CA LEU A 9 -32.18 -25.05 -42.18
C LEU A 9 -31.18 -25.86 -41.32
N ALA A 10 -30.41 -26.76 -41.92
CA ALA A 10 -29.68 -27.75 -41.13
C ALA A 10 -28.21 -27.97 -41.51
N GLN A 11 -27.44 -26.98 -41.98
CA GLN A 11 -25.98 -27.19 -42.05
C GLN A 11 -25.10 -25.94 -42.23
N ARG A 12 -25.25 -24.91 -41.39
CA ARG A 12 -24.05 -24.15 -40.99
C ARG A 12 -23.67 -24.64 -39.61
N ARG A 13 -22.99 -25.79 -39.62
CA ARG A 13 -22.23 -26.34 -38.49
C ARG A 13 -21.51 -25.17 -37.83
N ALA A 14 -21.96 -24.78 -36.65
CA ALA A 14 -21.16 -24.03 -35.72
C ALA A 14 -19.84 -24.79 -35.63
N ILE A 15 -18.77 -24.20 -36.16
CA ILE A 15 -17.43 -24.68 -35.95
C ILE A 15 -17.24 -24.52 -34.44
N HIS A 16 -17.46 -25.60 -33.70
CA HIS A 16 -17.15 -25.66 -32.29
C HIS A 16 -15.62 -25.69 -32.23
N VAL A 17 -15.02 -24.50 -32.36
CA VAL A 17 -13.62 -24.29 -32.03
C VAL A 17 -13.52 -24.69 -30.56
N PRO A 18 -12.78 -25.75 -30.20
CA PRO A 18 -12.56 -26.07 -28.80
C PRO A 18 -11.93 -24.82 -28.17
N ARG A 19 -12.65 -24.17 -27.24
CA ARG A 19 -12.07 -23.10 -26.45
C ARG A 19 -10.81 -23.64 -25.83
N LYS A 20 -9.68 -23.03 -26.16
CA LYS A 20 -8.40 -23.37 -25.55
C LYS A 20 -8.61 -23.23 -24.03
N PRO A 21 -8.12 -24.15 -23.19
CA PRO A 21 -8.34 -24.10 -21.73
C PRO A 21 -7.82 -22.81 -21.05
N SER A 22 -7.24 -21.87 -21.81
CA SER A 22 -6.91 -20.50 -21.41
C SER A 22 -8.11 -19.56 -21.22
N ASP A 23 -9.32 -19.93 -21.64
CA ASP A 23 -10.48 -19.02 -21.61
C ASP A 23 -11.31 -19.08 -20.30
N ALA A 24 -10.87 -19.85 -19.31
CA ALA A 24 -11.50 -19.84 -17.99
C ALA A 24 -11.20 -18.52 -17.27
N PRO A 25 -12.21 -17.79 -16.74
CA PRO A 25 -11.98 -16.55 -16.02
C PRO A 25 -11.03 -16.82 -14.85
N ALA A 26 -9.87 -16.13 -14.85
CA ALA A 26 -8.86 -16.28 -13.82
C ALA A 26 -9.49 -16.02 -12.45
N THR A 27 -9.69 -17.07 -11.67
CA THR A 27 -10.33 -17.04 -10.36
C THR A 27 -9.26 -17.03 -9.27
N GLY A 28 -9.46 -16.21 -8.23
CA GLY A 28 -8.57 -16.12 -7.07
C GLY A 28 -7.15 -15.58 -7.36
N TRP A 29 -6.14 -16.34 -6.95
CA TRP A 29 -4.71 -15.99 -6.98
C TRP A 29 -4.18 -15.71 -8.39
N ARG A 30 -4.69 -16.41 -9.41
CA ARG A 30 -4.27 -16.22 -10.81
C ARG A 30 -4.59 -14.82 -11.34
N ARG A 31 -5.67 -14.20 -10.87
CA ARG A 31 -6.07 -12.82 -11.25
C ARG A 31 -5.11 -11.76 -10.68
N HIS A 32 -4.57 -12.01 -9.49
CA HIS A 32 -3.57 -11.13 -8.90
C HIS A 32 -2.26 -11.22 -9.69
N LEU A 33 -1.82 -12.44 -10.02
CA LEU A 33 -0.62 -12.68 -10.82
C LEU A 33 -0.72 -12.12 -12.25
N THR A 34 -1.87 -12.22 -12.92
CA THR A 34 -2.05 -11.63 -14.26
C THR A 34 -2.10 -10.10 -14.21
N ALA A 35 -2.71 -9.50 -13.18
CA ALA A 35 -2.72 -8.03 -13.01
C ALA A 35 -1.33 -7.43 -12.79
N PHE A 36 -0.44 -8.13 -12.07
CA PHE A 36 0.97 -7.72 -11.89
C PHE A 36 1.75 -7.70 -13.21
N ARG A 37 1.50 -8.66 -14.10
CA ARG A 37 2.26 -8.84 -15.35
C ARG A 37 2.00 -7.73 -16.37
N ASP A 38 0.79 -7.15 -16.39
CA ASP A 38 0.41 -6.21 -17.43
C ASP A 38 0.85 -4.76 -17.15
N ARG A 39 1.07 -4.37 -15.87
CA ARG A 39 1.52 -3.01 -15.46
C ARG A 39 2.40 -3.03 -14.19
N PRO A 40 3.65 -3.53 -14.27
CA PRO A 40 4.48 -3.77 -13.08
C PRO A 40 4.82 -2.48 -12.33
N ALA A 41 5.14 -1.38 -13.03
CA ALA A 41 5.51 -0.11 -12.40
C ALA A 41 4.41 0.44 -11.49
N SER A 42 3.16 0.47 -11.95
CA SER A 42 2.04 0.98 -11.14
C SER A 42 1.77 0.15 -9.89
N HIS A 43 2.00 -1.17 -9.95
CA HIS A 43 1.83 -2.05 -8.79
C HIS A 43 2.96 -1.88 -7.79
N ILE A 44 4.22 -1.73 -8.25
CA ILE A 44 5.36 -1.44 -7.36
C ILE A 44 5.15 -0.09 -6.66
N THR A 45 4.78 0.95 -7.39
CA THR A 45 4.49 2.27 -6.80
C THR A 45 3.33 2.20 -5.81
N ALA A 46 2.24 1.51 -6.14
CA ALA A 46 1.11 1.35 -5.22
C ALA A 46 1.50 0.58 -3.96
N PHE A 47 2.27 -0.50 -4.09
CA PHE A 47 2.78 -1.27 -2.96
C PHE A 47 3.66 -0.40 -2.07
N ALA A 48 4.62 0.34 -2.63
CA ALA A 48 5.52 1.20 -1.86
C ALA A 48 4.75 2.30 -1.10
N LEU A 49 3.84 3.01 -1.78
CA LEU A 49 3.00 4.02 -1.14
C LEU A 49 2.19 3.43 0.02
N LEU A 50 1.61 2.25 -0.19
CA LEU A 50 0.80 1.61 0.83
C LEU A 50 1.65 1.02 1.96
N HIS A 51 2.86 0.55 1.67
CA HIS A 51 3.83 0.08 2.66
C HIS A 51 4.26 1.22 3.61
N GLU A 52 4.50 2.41 3.05
CA GLU A 52 4.83 3.61 3.82
C GLU A 52 3.63 4.13 4.61
N LEU A 53 2.45 4.19 3.99
CA LEU A 53 1.23 4.64 4.68
C LEU A 53 0.89 3.75 5.87
N THR A 54 1.01 2.42 5.69
CA THR A 54 0.82 1.44 6.77
C THR A 54 1.99 1.41 7.75
N ALA A 55 3.08 2.15 7.52
CA ALA A 55 4.11 2.42 8.52
C ALA A 55 3.71 3.63 9.37
N VAL A 56 3.44 4.76 8.72
CA VAL A 56 3.25 6.07 9.36
C VAL A 56 1.94 6.14 10.12
N ALA A 57 0.83 5.70 9.53
CA ALA A 57 -0.48 5.82 10.17
C ALA A 57 -0.58 4.96 11.44
N PRO A 58 -0.17 3.67 11.45
CA PRO A 58 -0.12 2.89 12.67
C PRO A 58 0.90 3.42 13.69
N LEU A 59 2.06 3.95 13.25
CA LEU A 59 3.04 4.54 14.17
C LEU A 59 2.44 5.71 14.94
N ALA A 60 1.77 6.64 14.24
CA ALA A 60 1.10 7.77 14.85
C ALA A 60 -0.04 7.30 15.77
N LEU A 61 -0.90 6.40 15.29
CA LEU A 61 -2.02 5.87 16.06
C LEU A 61 -1.54 5.23 17.37
N VAL A 62 -0.58 4.30 17.28
CA VAL A 62 -0.05 3.60 18.46
C VAL A 62 0.62 4.58 19.41
N TYR A 63 1.43 5.52 18.90
CA TYR A 63 2.06 6.54 19.74
C TYR A 63 1.03 7.36 20.52
N TYR A 64 0.00 7.89 19.85
CA TYR A 64 -1.03 8.69 20.53
C TYR A 64 -1.86 7.86 21.51
N THR A 65 -2.11 6.58 21.22
CA THR A 65 -2.77 5.70 22.20
C THR A 65 -1.90 5.48 23.44
N LEU A 66 -0.60 5.24 23.28
CA LEU A 66 0.32 5.09 24.41
C LEU A 66 0.45 6.40 25.20
N ALA A 67 0.55 7.53 24.52
CA ALA A 67 0.62 8.84 25.17
C ALA A 67 -0.69 9.23 25.89
N TYR A 68 -1.83 8.69 25.45
CA TYR A 68 -3.13 8.95 26.10
C TYR A 68 -3.35 8.09 27.35
N PHE A 69 -2.99 6.80 27.29
CA PHE A 69 -3.20 5.86 28.39
C PHE A 69 -2.02 5.79 29.37
N GLU A 70 -0.86 6.32 28.99
CA GLU A 70 0.40 6.31 29.74
C GLU A 70 0.72 4.94 30.40
N PRO A 71 0.62 3.82 29.66
CA PRO A 71 0.94 2.53 30.25
C PRO A 71 2.44 2.47 30.57
N PRO A 72 2.83 1.77 31.65
CA PRO A 72 4.24 1.59 31.97
C PRO A 72 4.92 0.81 30.85
N VAL A 73 5.83 1.46 30.13
CA VAL A 73 6.66 0.82 29.11
C VAL A 73 7.84 0.15 29.83
N PRO A 74 8.11 -1.15 29.60
CA PRO A 74 9.23 -1.86 30.23
C PRO A 74 10.56 -1.43 29.60
N LEU A 75 10.99 -0.21 29.89
CA LEU A 75 12.27 0.36 29.47
C LEU A 75 13.14 0.61 30.71
N PRO A 76 14.40 0.17 30.74
CA PRO A 76 15.30 0.51 31.85
C PRO A 76 15.43 2.02 32.00
N ALA A 77 15.33 2.54 33.23
CA ALA A 77 15.38 3.98 33.50
C ALA A 77 16.67 4.63 32.97
N ALA A 78 17.80 3.93 33.06
CA ALA A 78 19.07 4.39 32.50
C ALA A 78 19.01 4.63 30.98
N LEU A 79 18.37 3.71 30.24
CA LEU A 79 18.21 3.81 28.78
C LEU A 79 17.24 4.94 28.40
N LEU A 80 16.17 5.11 29.18
CA LEU A 80 15.22 6.22 28.99
C LEU A 80 15.90 7.57 29.19
N ALA A 81 16.64 7.73 30.29
CA ALA A 81 17.36 8.96 30.59
C ALA A 81 18.41 9.29 29.53
N GLU A 82 19.18 8.29 29.09
CA GLU A 82 20.17 8.47 28.02
C GLU A 82 19.53 8.87 26.70
N GLY A 83 18.45 8.20 26.30
CA GLY A 83 17.75 8.53 25.07
C GLY A 83 17.09 9.90 25.13
N ASN A 84 16.51 10.30 26.26
CA ASN A 84 15.92 11.63 26.45
C ASN A 84 16.99 12.73 26.35
N ARG A 85 18.21 12.48 26.87
CA ARG A 85 19.35 13.40 26.67
C ARG A 85 19.72 13.53 25.19
N TYR A 86 19.75 12.43 24.45
CA TYR A 86 20.06 12.46 23.02
C TYR A 86 19.00 13.21 22.20
N ILE A 87 17.72 12.89 22.39
CA ILE A 87 16.62 13.58 21.71
C ILE A 87 16.55 15.06 22.09
N SER A 88 16.86 15.42 23.34
CA SER A 88 16.87 16.82 23.77
C SER A 88 17.88 17.66 23.00
N ARG A 89 19.03 17.09 22.60
CA ARG A 89 19.98 17.78 21.72
C ARG A 89 19.36 18.06 20.36
N ALA A 90 18.71 17.07 19.74
CA ALA A 90 18.02 17.24 18.46
C ALA A 90 16.88 18.27 18.54
N ARG A 91 16.10 18.24 19.63
CA ARG A 91 15.01 19.21 19.90
C ARG A 91 15.54 20.64 20.07
N ALA A 92 16.67 20.80 20.76
CA ALA A 92 17.30 22.10 20.94
C ALA A 92 17.71 22.73 19.60
N TYR A 93 18.22 21.94 18.64
CA TYR A 93 18.51 22.43 17.28
C TYR A 93 17.27 22.91 16.53
N LEU A 94 16.10 22.33 16.82
CA LEU A 94 14.81 22.70 16.23
C LEU A 94 14.10 23.83 17.01
N GLY A 95 14.71 24.38 18.07
CA GLY A 95 14.12 25.42 18.90
C GLY A 95 13.08 24.94 19.91
N TYR A 96 12.97 23.63 20.16
CA TYR A 96 12.06 23.06 21.15
C TYR A 96 12.74 22.91 22.52
N PRO A 97 11.99 23.04 23.63
CA PRO A 97 12.52 22.81 24.96
C PRO A 97 13.00 21.36 25.12
N PRO A 98 14.04 21.13 25.96
CA PRO A 98 14.53 19.80 26.26
C PRO A 98 13.46 18.97 26.96
N LEU A 99 13.58 17.65 26.88
CA LEU A 99 12.74 16.71 27.61
C LEU A 99 13.31 16.47 29.00
N ASP A 100 12.42 16.26 29.98
CA ASP A 100 12.80 15.73 31.28
C ASP A 100 13.42 14.34 31.13
N GLU A 101 14.38 14.00 32.01
CA GLU A 101 15.07 12.70 31.94
C GLU A 101 14.10 11.52 32.06
N HIS A 102 13.01 11.71 32.80
CA HIS A 102 11.98 10.70 33.05
C HIS A 102 10.75 10.87 32.14
N SER A 103 10.87 11.68 31.08
CA SER A 103 9.77 11.90 30.14
C SER A 103 9.40 10.59 29.42
N PRO A 104 8.11 10.21 29.37
CA PRO A 104 7.68 8.98 28.72
C PRO A 104 7.60 9.11 27.19
N VAL A 105 7.80 10.33 26.64
CA VAL A 105 7.72 10.62 25.20
C VAL A 105 8.58 9.67 24.38
N LEU A 106 9.85 9.50 24.76
CA LEU A 106 10.75 8.58 24.07
C LEU A 106 10.33 7.12 24.27
N ALA A 107 9.89 6.75 25.47
CA ALA A 107 9.44 5.38 25.75
C ALA A 107 8.25 4.99 24.87
N HIS A 108 7.26 5.87 24.74
CA HIS A 108 6.11 5.67 23.86
C HIS A 108 6.48 5.64 22.39
N LEU A 109 7.42 6.48 21.95
CA LEU A 109 7.94 6.46 20.58
C LEU A 109 8.69 5.16 20.26
N ALA A 110 9.53 4.69 21.20
CA ALA A 110 10.25 3.43 21.05
C ALA A 110 9.29 2.24 21.04
N ALA A 111 8.31 2.22 21.95
CA ALA A 111 7.30 1.17 22.02
C ALA A 111 6.41 1.15 20.77
N SER A 112 5.95 2.31 20.28
CA SER A 112 5.15 2.38 19.06
C SER A 112 5.94 1.88 17.85
N TYR A 113 7.21 2.25 17.72
CA TYR A 113 8.09 1.74 16.68
C TYR A 113 8.26 0.21 16.79
N ALA A 114 8.48 -0.32 17.99
CA ALA A 114 8.61 -1.76 18.22
C ALA A 114 7.34 -2.53 17.82
N ILE A 115 6.16 -2.01 18.18
CA ILE A 115 4.87 -2.60 17.83
C ILE A 115 4.65 -2.58 16.31
N VAL A 116 4.87 -1.44 15.65
CA VAL A 116 4.73 -1.31 14.19
C VAL A 116 5.71 -2.20 13.44
N LYS A 117 6.90 -2.40 14.00
CA LYS A 117 7.91 -3.32 13.45
C LYS A 117 7.52 -4.77 13.65
N ALA A 118 6.97 -5.13 14.81
CA ALA A 118 6.40 -6.46 15.03
C ALA A 118 5.23 -6.76 14.08
N ALA A 119 4.47 -5.73 13.70
CA ALA A 119 3.39 -5.83 12.71
C ALA A 119 3.86 -5.86 11.24
N ALA A 120 5.17 -5.84 10.96
CA ALA A 120 5.72 -5.87 9.60
C ALA A 120 5.15 -6.97 8.67
N PRO A 121 5.02 -8.25 9.07
CA PRO A 121 4.47 -9.27 8.18
C PRO A 121 3.01 -9.01 7.81
N LEU A 122 2.19 -8.56 8.78
CA LEU A 122 0.80 -8.18 8.54
C LEU A 122 0.72 -6.98 7.59
N ARG A 123 1.60 -6.00 7.76
CA ARG A 123 1.68 -4.82 6.89
C ARG A 123 2.02 -5.22 5.46
N ILE A 124 3.01 -6.08 5.26
CA ILE A 124 3.36 -6.58 3.92
C ILE A 124 2.17 -7.31 3.29
N ALA A 125 1.50 -8.20 4.03
CA ALA A 125 0.32 -8.91 3.54
C ALA A 125 -0.81 -7.94 3.16
N LEU A 126 -1.14 -6.97 4.02
CA LEU A 126 -2.16 -5.96 3.76
C LEU A 126 -1.79 -5.11 2.54
N SER A 127 -0.53 -4.67 2.44
CA SER A 127 -0.03 -3.90 1.30
C SER A 127 -0.18 -4.67 -0.01
N LEU A 128 0.14 -5.96 -0.03
CA LEU A 128 -0.02 -6.82 -1.22
C LEU A 128 -1.49 -6.98 -1.62
N LEU A 129 -2.38 -7.23 -0.66
CA LEU A 129 -3.82 -7.43 -0.91
C LEU A 129 -4.49 -6.18 -1.49
N LEU A 130 -4.09 -4.99 -1.01
CA LEU A 130 -4.66 -3.72 -1.42
C LEU A 130 -3.92 -3.07 -2.61
N THR A 131 -2.79 -3.63 -3.05
CA THR A 131 -2.05 -3.11 -4.21
C THR A 131 -2.92 -3.05 -5.48
N PRO A 132 -3.68 -4.09 -5.88
CA PRO A 132 -4.48 -4.05 -7.11
C PRO A 132 -5.54 -2.94 -7.16
N PRO A 133 -6.38 -2.70 -6.13
CA PRO A 133 -7.32 -1.58 -6.14
C PRO A 133 -6.59 -0.23 -6.07
N VAL A 134 -5.56 -0.07 -5.23
CA VAL A 134 -4.83 1.21 -5.08
C VAL A 134 -4.10 1.61 -6.37
N ALA A 135 -3.49 0.64 -7.07
CA ALA A 135 -2.85 0.91 -8.36
C ALA A 135 -3.86 1.49 -9.38
N ARG A 136 -5.09 0.98 -9.36
CA ARG A 136 -6.17 1.42 -10.28
C ARG A 136 -6.75 2.78 -9.89
N PHE A 137 -7.00 2.99 -8.60
CA PHE A 137 -7.71 4.19 -8.11
C PHE A 137 -6.81 5.37 -7.79
N CYS A 138 -5.55 5.16 -7.39
CA CYS A 138 -4.66 6.24 -6.97
C CYS A 138 -3.52 6.47 -7.98
N VAL A 139 -2.81 5.41 -8.38
CA VAL A 139 -1.58 5.56 -9.17
C VAL A 139 -1.87 5.95 -10.62
N VAL A 140 -2.80 5.29 -11.29
CA VAL A 140 -3.15 5.61 -12.68
C VAL A 140 -3.67 7.04 -12.87
N PRO A 141 -4.63 7.56 -12.07
CA PRO A 141 -5.08 8.94 -12.24
C PRO A 141 -4.01 9.97 -11.86
N LEU A 142 -3.23 9.70 -10.80
CA LEU A 142 -2.14 10.59 -10.41
C LEU A 142 -1.06 10.68 -11.49
N ALA A 143 -0.67 9.55 -12.09
CA ALA A 143 0.29 9.53 -13.20
C ALA A 143 -0.21 10.36 -14.39
N LYS A 144 -1.50 10.24 -14.75
CA LYS A 144 -2.11 11.05 -15.81
C LYS A 144 -2.16 12.54 -15.46
N LEU A 145 -2.38 12.90 -14.20
CA LEU A 145 -2.35 14.28 -13.74
C LEU A 145 -0.95 14.89 -13.85
N ILE A 146 0.08 14.14 -13.42
CA ILE A 146 1.48 14.56 -13.51
C ILE A 146 1.90 14.72 -14.96
N GLU A 147 1.52 13.79 -15.84
CA GLU A 147 1.80 13.88 -17.27
C GLU A 147 1.15 15.13 -17.91
N ARG A 148 -0.11 15.42 -17.56
CA ARG A 148 -0.77 16.65 -18.00
C ARG A 148 -0.06 17.89 -17.50
N ALA A 149 0.31 17.93 -16.21
CA ALA A 149 1.02 19.07 -15.63
C ALA A 149 2.39 19.27 -16.30
N ARG A 150 3.15 18.19 -16.49
CA ARG A 150 4.45 18.19 -17.19
C ARG A 150 4.31 18.72 -18.62
N ASN A 151 3.38 18.19 -19.40
CA ASN A 151 3.19 18.62 -20.78
C ASN A 151 2.75 20.09 -20.86
N THR A 152 1.96 20.56 -19.89
CA THR A 152 1.58 21.98 -19.77
C THR A 152 2.79 22.86 -19.42
N LEU A 153 3.69 22.39 -18.53
CA LEU A 153 4.90 23.09 -18.14
C LEU A 153 5.93 23.16 -19.29
N PHE A 154 6.15 22.05 -20.00
CA PHE A 154 7.07 22.00 -21.13
C PHE A 154 6.58 22.85 -22.31
N ARG A 155 5.27 22.91 -22.57
CA ARG A 155 4.69 23.76 -23.62
C ARG A 155 4.76 25.26 -23.32
N ARG A 156 5.01 25.68 -22.07
CA ARG A 156 5.26 27.09 -21.71
C ARG A 156 6.73 27.50 -21.88
N ARG A 157 7.64 26.56 -22.11
CA ARG A 157 9.09 26.79 -22.15
C ARG A 157 9.69 26.69 -23.57
N ASN A 158 8.90 26.24 -24.54
CA ASN A 158 9.14 26.41 -25.98
C ASN A 158 8.16 27.46 -26.52
#